data_AF-A0AAN8NL16-F1
#
_entry.id   AF-A0AAN8NL16-F1
#
_cell.length_a   1.000
_cell.length_b   1.000
_cell.length_c   1.000
_cell.angle_alpha   90.00
_cell.angle_beta   90.00
_cell.angle_gamma   90.00
#
_symmetry.space_group_name_H-M   'P 1'
#
loop_
_entity.id
_entity.type
_entity.pdbx_description
1 polymer ?
#
loop_
_entity_poly.entity_id
_entity_poly.type
_entity_poly.pdbx_seq_one_letter_code
_entity_poly.pdbx_strand_id
1 'polypeptide(L)'
;MNFTAGTVAERTAINVRQSVQEQSYIVHAYTRPENCTGIVITNAEYPRRIPHELLNRLLDEFITKHPRTTWAPNKTYDLPQLKEYLVKYQEPSQADNISKIQRELDETKIVLHKTIESVLDRGEKLDTLVQRSDNLSNASKMFYTNAKKQNSCCVVM
;
A
#
# COMPACT_ATOMS: atom_id res chain seq x y z
N MET A 1 -2.57 6.95 7.42
CA MET A 1 -2.60 5.83 6.45
C MET A 1 -2.75 6.32 5.01
N ASN A 2 -3.71 7.21 4.71
CA ASN A 2 -3.90 7.72 3.34
C ASN A 2 -2.68 8.43 2.75
N PHE A 3 -1.93 9.19 3.54
CA PHE A 3 -0.70 9.84 3.08
C PHE A 3 0.36 8.82 2.65
N THR A 4 0.71 7.86 3.53
CA THR A 4 1.66 6.79 3.25
C THR A 4 1.24 5.97 2.03
N ALA A 5 -0.05 5.63 1.93
CA ALA A 5 -0.60 4.93 0.79
C ALA A 5 -0.44 5.77 -0.49
N GLY A 6 -0.87 7.03 -0.50
CA GLY A 6 -0.74 7.94 -1.65
C GLY A 6 0.70 8.07 -2.13
N THR A 7 1.65 8.32 -1.22
CA THR A 7 3.08 8.43 -1.55
C THR A 7 3.61 7.13 -2.18
N VAL A 8 3.28 5.96 -1.62
CA VAL A 8 3.72 4.68 -2.20
C VAL A 8 3.04 4.45 -3.56
N ALA A 9 1.76 4.84 -3.71
CA ALA A 9 1.03 4.69 -4.98
C ALA A 9 1.65 5.51 -6.11
N GLU A 10 2.00 6.77 -5.84
CA GLU A 10 2.58 7.70 -6.82
C GLU A 10 3.99 7.28 -7.26
N ARG A 11 4.70 6.55 -6.41
CA ARG A 11 6.08 6.10 -6.63
C ARG A 11 6.19 4.65 -7.10
N THR A 12 5.07 3.93 -7.19
CA THR A 12 5.04 2.57 -7.75
C THR A 12 4.91 2.65 -9.27
N ALA A 13 5.90 2.11 -9.98
CA ALA A 13 5.88 2.06 -11.45
C ALA A 13 4.87 1.03 -11.98
N ILE A 14 4.46 1.21 -13.23
CA ILE A 14 3.49 0.33 -13.90
C ILE A 14 4.03 -1.11 -13.94
N ASN A 15 3.15 -2.05 -13.60
CA ASN A 15 3.42 -3.49 -13.53
C ASN A 15 4.49 -3.89 -12.50
N VAL A 16 4.80 -3.00 -11.55
CA VAL A 16 5.72 -3.29 -10.44
C VAL A 16 4.93 -3.62 -9.19
N ARG A 17 5.36 -4.67 -8.50
CA ARG A 17 4.89 -5.04 -7.16
C ARG A 17 5.92 -4.55 -6.14
N GLN A 18 5.47 -3.74 -5.19
CA GLN A 18 6.32 -3.17 -4.16
C GLN A 18 5.77 -3.48 -2.77
N SER A 19 6.67 -3.74 -1.82
CA SER A 19 6.35 -3.87 -0.40
C SER A 19 7.26 -2.95 0.38
N VAL A 20 6.67 -2.04 1.12
CA VAL A 20 7.38 -1.05 1.94
C VAL A 20 7.11 -1.38 3.39
N GLN A 21 8.14 -1.86 4.07
CA GLN A 21 8.08 -2.07 5.51
C GLN A 21 8.32 -0.73 6.21
N GLU A 22 7.50 -0.43 7.20
CA GLU A 22 7.64 0.76 8.04
C GLU A 22 7.27 0.34 9.47
N GLN A 23 8.29 0.21 10.33
CA GLN A 23 8.13 -0.27 11.70
C GLN A 23 7.39 -1.64 11.76
N SER A 24 6.19 -1.67 12.32
CA SER A 24 5.37 -2.87 12.55
C SER A 24 4.41 -3.21 11.41
N TYR A 25 4.27 -2.33 10.41
CA TYR A 25 3.37 -2.54 9.28
C TYR A 25 4.13 -2.62 7.95
N ILE A 26 3.49 -3.26 6.98
CA ILE A 26 3.98 -3.38 5.60
C ILE A 26 2.89 -2.87 4.67
N VAL A 27 3.27 -1.93 3.80
CA VAL A 27 2.43 -1.40 2.73
C VAL A 27 2.77 -2.17 1.46
N HIS A 28 1.81 -2.95 0.97
CA HIS A 28 1.90 -3.65 -0.31
C HIS A 28 1.21 -2.83 -1.39
N ALA A 29 1.90 -2.59 -2.50
CA ALA A 29 1.40 -1.83 -3.63
C ALA A 29 1.58 -2.62 -4.92
N TYR A 30 0.59 -2.54 -5.80
CA TYR A 30 0.67 -3.08 -7.15
C TYR A 30 -0.04 -2.14 -8.12
N THR A 31 0.68 -1.73 -9.15
CA THR A 31 0.15 -0.86 -10.21
C THR A 31 -0.07 -1.66 -11.49
N ARG A 32 -1.30 -1.66 -12.00
CA ARG A 32 -1.66 -2.32 -13.26
C ARG A 32 -1.32 -1.48 -14.50
N PRO A 33 -1.20 -2.11 -15.69
CA PRO A 33 -0.99 -1.41 -16.97
C PRO A 33 -2.00 -0.30 -17.26
N GLU A 34 -3.23 -0.45 -16.78
CA GLU A 34 -4.31 0.54 -16.88
C GLU A 34 -4.09 1.73 -15.93
N ASN A 35 -2.92 1.87 -15.30
CA ASN A 35 -2.57 2.91 -14.33
C ASN A 35 -3.55 2.95 -13.14
N CYS A 36 -3.95 1.76 -12.67
CA CYS A 36 -4.71 1.55 -11.45
C CYS A 36 -3.78 0.98 -10.39
N THR A 37 -3.64 1.68 -9.26
CA THR A 37 -2.80 1.23 -8.16
C THR A 37 -3.65 0.75 -7.00
N GLY A 38 -3.45 -0.50 -6.61
CA GLY A 38 -4.05 -1.06 -5.41
C GLY A 38 -3.05 -1.05 -4.25
N ILE A 39 -3.53 -0.73 -3.06
CA ILE A 39 -2.71 -0.71 -1.83
C ILE A 39 -3.40 -1.51 -0.73
N VAL A 40 -2.64 -2.37 -0.07
CA VAL A 40 -3.05 -3.11 1.12
C VAL A 40 -2.01 -2.90 2.20
N ILE A 41 -2.44 -2.53 3.41
CA ILE A 41 -1.57 -2.36 4.58
C ILE A 41 -1.83 -3.54 5.50
N THR A 42 -0.75 -4.25 5.88
CA THR A 42 -0.83 -5.39 6.79
C THR A 42 0.21 -5.28 7.90
N ASN A 43 0.09 -6.10 8.93
CA ASN A 43 1.15 -6.27 9.93
C ASN A 43 2.30 -7.10 9.34
N ALA A 44 3.51 -6.93 9.88
CA ALA A 44 4.69 -7.66 9.40
C ALA A 44 4.58 -9.20 9.52
N GLU A 45 3.73 -9.69 10.43
CA GLU A 45 3.44 -11.11 10.63
C GLU A 45 2.56 -11.72 9.54
N TYR A 46 1.80 -10.88 8.81
CA TYR A 46 0.89 -11.34 7.77
C TYR A 46 1.69 -11.83 6.54
N PRO A 47 1.38 -13.00 5.97
CA PRO A 47 2.18 -13.56 4.88
C PRO A 47 2.15 -12.66 3.64
N ARG A 48 3.30 -12.09 3.25
CA ARG A 48 3.43 -11.08 2.17
C ARG A 48 2.87 -11.49 0.81
N ARG A 49 2.69 -12.80 0.58
CA ARG A 49 2.12 -13.33 -0.66
C ARG A 49 0.63 -13.00 -0.78
N ILE A 50 -0.11 -13.13 0.31
CA ILE A 50 -1.58 -13.02 0.33
C ILE A 50 -2.07 -11.61 -0.02
N PRO A 51 -1.44 -10.50 0.45
CA PRO A 51 -1.83 -9.15 0.05
C PRO A 51 -1.70 -8.90 -1.45
N HIS A 52 -0.65 -9.42 -2.11
CA HIS A 52 -0.48 -9.24 -3.56
C HIS A 52 -1.48 -10.07 -4.37
N GLU A 53 -1.85 -11.25 -3.86
CA GLU A 53 -2.93 -12.05 -4.44
C GLU A 53 -4.27 -11.33 -4.35
N LEU A 54 -4.60 -10.80 -3.17
CA LEU A 54 -5.79 -9.99 -2.95
C LEU A 54 -5.81 -8.75 -3.87
N LEU A 55 -4.66 -8.06 -3.99
CA LEU A 55 -4.52 -6.90 -4.86
C LEU A 55 -4.79 -7.22 -6.33
N ASN A 56 -4.23 -8.32 -6.86
CA ASN A 56 -4.49 -8.75 -8.24
C ASN A 56 -5.99 -8.92 -8.47
N ARG A 57 -6.66 -9.69 -7.59
CA ARG A 57 -8.09 -9.97 -7.72
C ARG A 57 -8.95 -8.71 -7.62
N LEU A 58 -8.68 -7.85 -6.64
CA LEU A 58 -9.39 -6.59 -6.46
C LEU A 58 -9.26 -5.69 -7.68
N LEU A 59 -8.05 -5.58 -8.24
CA LEU A 59 -7.79 -4.74 -9.40
C LEU A 59 -8.45 -5.31 -10.66
N ASP A 60 -8.42 -6.63 -10.87
CA ASP A 60 -9.09 -7.27 -12.00
C ASP A 60 -10.62 -7.07 -11.93
N GLU A 61 -11.23 -7.29 -10.75
CA GLU A 61 -12.66 -7.05 -10.54
C GLU A 61 -13.03 -5.56 -10.70
N PHE A 62 -12.16 -4.65 -10.22
CA PHE A 62 -12.35 -3.21 -10.36
C PHE A 62 -12.33 -2.78 -11.83
N ILE A 63 -11.32 -3.19 -12.60
CA ILE A 63 -11.19 -2.85 -14.02
C ILE A 63 -12.34 -3.45 -14.85
N THR A 64 -12.77 -4.67 -14.50
CA THR A 64 -13.90 -5.33 -15.16
C THR A 64 -15.21 -4.58 -14.94
N LYS A 65 -15.45 -4.11 -13.70
CA LYS A 65 -16.68 -3.37 -13.35
C LYS A 65 -16.64 -1.90 -13.81
N HIS A 66 -15.46 -1.28 -13.74
CA HIS A 66 -15.23 0.12 -14.08
C HIS A 66 -14.06 0.21 -15.07
N PRO A 67 -14.32 0.11 -16.39
CA PRO A 67 -13.28 0.25 -17.40
C PRO A 67 -12.59 1.61 -17.33
N ARG A 68 -11.32 1.70 -17.73
CA ARG A 68 -10.51 2.93 -17.65
C ARG A 68 -11.15 4.15 -18.32
N THR A 69 -11.97 3.96 -19.35
CA THR A 69 -12.70 5.04 -20.04
C THR A 69 -13.75 5.72 -19.17
N THR A 70 -14.20 5.06 -18.10
CA THR A 70 -15.21 5.57 -17.16
C THR A 70 -14.61 6.33 -15.98
N TRP A 71 -13.28 6.40 -15.90
CA TRP A 71 -12.56 6.99 -14.78
C TRP A 71 -12.58 8.52 -14.87
N ALA A 72 -13.05 9.16 -13.82
CA ALA A 72 -13.07 10.61 -13.66
C ALA A 72 -12.24 11.00 -12.43
N PRO A 73 -11.49 12.12 -12.50
CA PRO A 73 -10.74 12.61 -11.34
C PRO A 73 -11.71 12.93 -10.19
N ASN A 74 -11.30 12.62 -8.97
CA ASN A 74 -12.06 12.86 -7.72
C ASN A 74 -13.43 12.15 -7.64
N LYS A 75 -13.68 11.14 -8.47
CA LYS A 75 -14.87 10.30 -8.38
C LYS A 75 -14.60 9.07 -7.52
N THR A 76 -15.48 8.83 -6.55
CA THR A 76 -15.50 7.59 -5.78
C THR A 76 -16.22 6.51 -6.55
N TYR A 77 -15.62 5.33 -6.62
CA TYR A 77 -16.18 4.15 -7.28
C TYR A 77 -16.55 3.10 -6.24
N ASP A 78 -17.78 2.62 -6.29
CA ASP A 78 -18.25 1.62 -5.34
C ASP A 78 -17.74 0.22 -5.71
N LEU A 79 -17.03 -0.38 -4.76
CA LEU A 79 -16.58 -1.77 -4.77
C LEU A 79 -17.02 -2.45 -3.47
N PRO A 80 -18.31 -2.84 -3.33
CA PRO A 80 -18.84 -3.42 -2.09
C PRO A 80 -18.10 -4.69 -1.67
N GLN A 81 -17.59 -5.46 -2.64
CA GLN A 81 -16.78 -6.67 -2.43
C GLN A 81 -15.51 -6.41 -1.60
N LEU A 82 -15.01 -5.17 -1.57
CA LEU A 82 -13.82 -4.81 -0.81
C LEU A 82 -13.99 -5.09 0.69
N LYS A 83 -15.18 -4.84 1.25
CA LYS A 83 -15.47 -5.10 2.66
C LYS A 83 -15.49 -6.59 2.97
N GLU A 84 -16.12 -7.37 2.09
CA GLU A 84 -16.20 -8.83 2.23
C GLU A 84 -14.81 -9.47 2.14
N TYR A 85 -13.99 -9.04 1.18
CA TYR A 85 -12.62 -9.52 1.08
C TYR A 85 -11.75 -9.07 2.26
N LEU A 86 -11.90 -7.85 2.77
CA LEU A 86 -11.13 -7.41 3.93
C LEU A 86 -11.40 -8.31 5.15
N VAL A 87 -12.65 -8.75 5.35
CA VAL A 87 -13.02 -9.67 6.44
C VAL A 87 -12.52 -11.09 6.14
N LYS A 88 -12.78 -11.61 4.92
CA LYS A 88 -12.41 -12.98 4.54
C LYS A 88 -10.90 -13.21 4.63
N TYR A 89 -10.10 -12.25 4.20
CA TYR A 89 -8.65 -12.35 4.18
C TYR A 89 -8.00 -11.97 5.52
N GLN A 90 -8.75 -11.73 6.59
CA GLN A 90 -8.14 -11.67 7.93
C GLN A 90 -7.48 -13.00 8.30
N GLU A 91 -8.08 -14.11 7.87
CA GLU A 91 -7.54 -15.47 8.02
C GLU A 91 -6.76 -15.87 6.75
N PRO A 92 -5.42 -15.97 6.79
CA PRO A 92 -4.62 -16.28 5.59
C PRO A 92 -4.98 -17.62 4.95
N SER A 93 -5.46 -18.60 5.73
CA SER A 93 -5.88 -19.91 5.23
C SER A 93 -7.12 -19.86 4.32
N GLN A 94 -7.91 -18.80 4.40
CA GLN A 94 -9.11 -18.61 3.56
C GLN A 94 -8.76 -18.05 2.17
N ALA A 95 -7.49 -17.70 1.94
CA ALA A 95 -6.98 -17.29 0.63
C ALA A 95 -6.75 -18.51 -0.30
N ASP A 96 -6.67 -19.73 0.24
CA ASP A 96 -6.33 -20.92 -0.54
C ASP A 96 -7.50 -21.42 -1.39
N ASN A 97 -7.50 -21.06 -2.67
CA ASN A 97 -7.93 -21.92 -3.79
C ASN A 97 -7.68 -21.29 -5.19
N ILE A 98 -6.52 -20.69 -5.44
CA ILE A 98 -6.15 -20.24 -6.80
C ILE A 98 -4.74 -20.66 -7.19
N SER A 99 -4.57 -21.93 -7.57
CA SER A 99 -3.30 -22.49 -8.05
C SER A 99 -2.76 -21.84 -9.34
N LYS A 100 -3.56 -21.04 -10.05
CA LYS A 100 -3.14 -20.32 -11.28
C LYS A 100 -2.42 -19.01 -10.97
N ILE A 101 -2.97 -18.18 -10.09
CA ILE A 101 -2.35 -16.92 -9.64
C ILE A 101 -1.06 -17.19 -8.87
N GLN A 102 -1.00 -18.32 -8.17
CA GLN A 102 0.19 -18.79 -7.45
C GLN A 102 1.46 -18.77 -8.33
N ARG A 103 1.39 -19.29 -9.57
CA ARG A 103 2.56 -19.35 -10.47
C ARG A 103 2.99 -17.98 -10.95
N GLU A 104 2.04 -17.11 -11.29
CA GLU A 104 2.34 -15.74 -11.73
C GLU A 104 3.00 -14.93 -10.62
N LEU A 105 2.56 -15.09 -9.36
CA LEU A 105 3.17 -14.43 -8.21
C LEU A 105 4.57 -14.95 -7.91
N ASP A 106 4.82 -16.26 -8.03
CA ASP A 106 6.12 -16.87 -7.78
C ASP A 106 7.18 -16.42 -8.82
N GLU A 107 6.76 -16.14 -10.05
CA GLU A 107 7.63 -15.58 -11.10
C GLU A 107 7.86 -14.07 -10.96
N THR A 108 6.99 -13.36 -10.22
CA THR A 108 7.12 -11.90 -10.11
C THR A 108 8.03 -11.49 -8.96
N LYS A 109 9.12 -10.78 -9.28
CA LYS A 109 9.96 -10.14 -8.27
C LYS A 109 9.18 -9.03 -7.55
N ILE A 110 8.88 -9.26 -6.27
CA ILE A 110 8.36 -8.22 -5.36
C ILE A 110 9.55 -7.39 -4.87
N VAL A 111 9.53 -6.09 -5.18
CA VAL A 111 10.56 -5.16 -4.69
C VAL A 111 10.29 -4.85 -3.22
N LEU A 112 11.26 -5.13 -2.35
CA LEU A 112 11.13 -4.91 -0.91
C LEU A 112 11.94 -3.69 -0.48
N HIS A 113 11.26 -2.75 0.14
CA HIS A 113 11.79 -1.55 0.77
C HIS A 113 11.72 -1.71 2.28
N LYS A 114 12.83 -1.46 2.99
CA LYS A 114 12.90 -1.60 4.47
C LYS A 114 12.28 -0.42 5.22
N THR A 115 12.21 0.73 4.58
CA THR A 115 11.67 1.99 5.11
C THR A 115 10.98 2.75 3.99
N ILE A 116 10.00 3.60 4.34
CA ILE A 116 9.37 4.50 3.36
C ILE A 116 10.36 5.45 2.71
N GLU A 117 11.42 5.85 3.43
CA GLU A 117 12.48 6.72 2.92
C GLU A 117 13.18 6.12 1.69
N SER A 118 13.26 4.78 1.60
CA SER A 118 13.89 4.12 0.46
C SER A 118 13.07 4.17 -0.84
N VAL A 119 11.82 4.65 -0.76
CA VAL A 119 10.94 4.91 -1.92
C VAL A 119 10.98 6.40 -2.32
N LEU A 120 11.59 7.26 -1.49
CA LEU A 120 11.72 8.69 -1.77
C LEU A 120 12.92 8.99 -2.68
N ASP A 121 12.86 10.13 -3.37
CA ASP A 121 13.99 10.58 -4.18
C ASP A 121 15.18 11.03 -3.32
N ARG A 122 16.39 11.00 -3.91
CA ARG A 122 17.60 11.47 -3.22
C ARG A 122 17.44 12.93 -2.80
N GLY A 123 17.56 13.17 -1.49
CA GLY A 123 17.47 14.50 -0.90
C GLY A 123 16.06 14.90 -0.44
N GLU A 124 15.05 14.07 -0.71
CA GLU A 124 13.69 14.26 -0.21
C GLU A 124 13.54 13.65 1.19
N LYS A 125 12.96 14.42 2.12
CA LYS A 125 12.73 13.98 3.50
C LYS A 125 11.25 13.75 3.75
N LEU A 126 10.91 12.64 4.39
CA LEU A 126 9.54 12.32 4.80
C LEU A 126 8.90 13.45 5.61
N ASP A 127 9.66 14.07 6.50
CA ASP A 127 9.20 15.19 7.35
C ASP A 127 8.72 16.38 6.50
N THR A 128 9.43 16.69 5.41
CA THR A 128 9.07 17.79 4.50
C THR A 128 7.79 17.46 3.74
N LEU A 129 7.62 16.22 3.32
CA LEU A 129 6.40 15.76 2.66
C LEU A 129 5.19 15.79 3.60
N VAL A 130 5.35 15.34 4.85
CA VAL A 130 4.26 15.38 5.86
C VAL A 130 3.83 16.82 6.16
N GLN A 131 4.79 17.76 6.26
CA GLN A 131 4.47 19.17 6.50
C GLN A 131 3.73 19.80 5.32
N ARG A 132 4.13 19.48 4.08
CA ARG A 132 3.52 20.02 2.85
C ARG A 132 2.20 19.36 2.46
N SER A 133 1.90 18.16 2.97
CA SER A 133 0.69 17.43 2.60
C SER A 133 -0.58 18.12 3.11
N ASP A 134 -1.48 18.49 2.18
CA ASP A 134 -2.83 18.98 2.50
C ASP A 134 -3.79 17.85 2.91
N ASN A 135 -3.44 16.60 2.59
CA ASN A 135 -4.21 15.40 2.94
C ASN A 135 -4.10 15.01 4.43
N LEU A 136 -3.33 15.73 5.24
CA LEU A 136 -3.17 15.50 6.67
C LEU A 136 -3.68 16.70 7.45
N SER A 137 -4.60 16.46 8.39
CA SER A 137 -5.05 17.48 9.32
C SER A 137 -3.89 17.97 10.20
N ASN A 138 -3.97 19.22 10.68
CA ASN A 138 -2.97 19.79 11.58
C ASN A 138 -2.75 18.93 12.83
N ALA A 139 -3.82 18.32 13.36
CA ALA A 139 -3.72 17.35 14.45
C ALA A 139 -2.84 16.15 14.07
N SER A 140 -3.04 15.57 12.88
CA SER A 140 -2.24 14.43 12.39
C SER A 140 -0.76 14.78 12.21
N LYS A 141 -0.47 16.00 11.70
CA LYS A 141 0.91 16.51 11.58
C LYS A 141 1.59 16.67 12.95
N MET A 142 0.83 17.16 13.95
CA MET A 142 1.29 17.26 15.34
C MET A 142 1.54 15.88 15.97
N PHE A 143 0.64 14.91 15.75
CA PHE A 143 0.82 13.53 16.21
C PHE A 143 2.10 12.90 15.65
N TYR A 144 2.35 13.03 14.34
CA TYR A 144 3.57 12.54 13.71
C TYR A 144 4.82 13.15 14.36
N THR A 145 4.83 14.47 14.55
CA THR A 145 5.97 15.19 15.13
C THR A 145 6.21 14.78 16.59
N ASN A 146 5.14 14.65 17.39
CA ASN A 146 5.23 14.25 18.80
C ASN A 146 5.65 12.79 18.97
N ALA A 147 5.11 11.87 18.16
CA ALA A 147 5.53 10.46 18.18
C ALA A 147 7.01 10.32 17.82
N LYS A 148 7.50 11.07 16.82
CA LYS A 148 8.92 11.08 16.45
C LYS A 148 9.80 11.59 17.58
N LYS A 149 9.40 12.67 18.27
CA LYS A 149 10.11 13.18 19.45
C LYS A 149 10.13 12.15 20.59
N GLN A 150 9.01 11.49 20.85
CA GLN A 150 8.92 10.48 21.90
C GLN A 150 9.82 9.26 21.63
N ASN A 151 9.98 8.89 20.36
CA ASN A 151 10.88 7.80 19.93
C ASN A 151 12.34 8.24 19.76
N SER A 152 12.67 9.51 20.01
CA SER A 152 14.03 10.05 19.88
C SER A 152 14.82 10.06 21.20
N CYS A 153 14.24 9.59 22.31
CA CYS A 153 14.90 9.57 23.61
C CYS A 153 15.68 8.28 23.86
N CYS A 154 16.96 8.48 24.19
CA CYS A 154 17.92 7.54 24.80
C CYS A 154 18.53 6.48 23.88
N VAL A 155 19.50 6.91 23.05
CA VAL A 155 20.73 6.11 22.93
C VAL A 155 21.44 6.26 24.26
N VAL A 156 21.22 5.32 25.19
CA VAL A 156 22.16 5.17 26.31
C VAL A 156 23.44 4.62 25.70
N MET A 157 24.51 5.38 25.88
CA MET A 157 25.86 5.16 25.39
C MET A 157 26.40 3.79 25.79
#